data_AF-A0A143XV60-F1
#
_entry.id   AF-A0A143XV60-F1
#
_cell.length_a   1.000
_cell.length_b   1.000
_cell.length_c   1.000
_cell.angle_alpha   90.00
_cell.angle_beta   90.00
_cell.angle_gamma   90.00
#
_symmetry.space_group_name_H-M   'P 1'
#
loop_
_entity.id
_entity.type
_entity.pdbx_description
1 polymer ?
#
loop_
_entity_poly.entity_id
_entity_poly.type
_entity_poly.pdbx_seq_one_letter_code
_entity_poly.pdbx_strand_id
1 'polypeptide(L)'
;MKKLFLLLFAAAAFAACDDDKDYGTANEEYSGTLTVTLLSDPSQVYTFDDKRFSLVSADDGTLTLWMHETQFVPQMPVLTMEVPGIAYTRMPERLNLSGERLVPKMGGTPYEKYVITNLAGTLTDAEPSDRLTLSFECMGFRVAYAGTETD
;
A
#
# COMPACT_ATOMS: atom_id res chain seq x y z
N MET A 1 23.17 -66.41 20.44
CA MET A 1 22.61 -65.19 21.05
C MET A 1 22.42 -64.15 19.95
N LYS A 2 21.16 -63.77 19.67
CA LYS A 2 20.76 -62.77 18.66
C LYS A 2 20.78 -61.38 19.31
N LYS A 3 21.51 -60.42 18.72
CA LYS A 3 21.47 -58.99 19.07
C LYS A 3 21.63 -58.22 17.76
N LEU A 4 20.51 -57.96 17.08
CA LEU A 4 19.66 -56.77 17.17
C LEU A 4 20.23 -55.63 16.32
N PHE A 5 19.61 -55.47 15.15
CA PHE A 5 19.71 -54.35 14.22
C PHE A 5 19.55 -53.01 14.96
N LEU A 6 20.47 -52.07 14.74
CA LEU A 6 20.33 -50.67 15.15
C LEU A 6 19.78 -49.88 13.96
N LEU A 7 18.53 -49.44 14.11
CA LEU A 7 17.76 -48.62 13.19
C LEU A 7 18.35 -47.22 13.05
N LEU A 8 18.36 -46.74 11.80
CA LEU A 8 18.55 -45.34 11.42
C LEU A 8 17.49 -44.45 12.11
N PHE A 9 17.92 -43.33 12.67
CA PHE A 9 17.07 -42.17 12.91
C PHE A 9 17.66 -40.99 12.13
N ALA A 10 17.14 -40.79 10.91
CA ALA A 10 17.32 -39.54 10.19
C ALA A 10 16.39 -38.52 10.86
N ALA A 11 16.96 -37.60 11.64
CA ALA A 11 16.24 -36.44 12.12
C ALA A 11 16.06 -35.49 10.91
N ALA A 12 14.89 -35.56 10.27
CA ALA A 12 14.41 -34.46 9.45
C ALA A 12 14.06 -33.32 10.41
N ALA A 13 14.97 -32.36 10.55
CA ALA A 13 14.63 -31.06 11.09
C ALA A 13 13.67 -30.42 10.08
N PHE A 14 12.37 -30.47 10.36
CA PHE A 14 11.44 -29.54 9.75
C PHE A 14 11.83 -28.16 10.28
N ALA A 15 12.53 -27.39 9.45
CA ALA A 15 12.54 -25.94 9.62
C ALA A 15 11.08 -25.50 9.46
N ALA A 16 10.43 -25.18 10.57
CA ALA A 16 9.25 -24.34 10.54
C ALA A 16 9.77 -22.96 10.13
N CYS A 17 9.75 -22.67 8.83
CA CYS A 17 9.87 -21.31 8.34
C CYS A 17 8.58 -20.60 8.75
N ASP A 18 8.65 -19.89 9.87
CA ASP A 18 7.63 -18.94 10.30
C ASP A 18 7.90 -17.66 9.47
N ASP A 19 7.57 -17.71 8.18
CA ASP A 19 7.58 -16.53 7.30
C ASP A 19 6.23 -15.80 7.39
N ASP A 20 5.74 -15.62 8.62
CA ASP A 20 4.63 -14.70 8.88
C ASP A 20 5.21 -13.28 8.72
N LYS A 21 5.26 -12.78 7.48
CA LYS A 21 5.59 -11.38 7.21
C LYS A 21 4.64 -10.52 8.03
N ASP A 22 5.21 -9.79 8.99
CA ASP A 22 4.43 -8.86 9.79
C ASP A 22 4.15 -7.60 8.98
N TYR A 23 3.10 -7.64 8.15
CA TYR A 23 2.49 -6.48 7.50
C TYR A 23 1.91 -5.49 8.53
N GLY A 24 2.75 -4.88 9.35
CA GLY A 24 2.26 -4.28 10.59
C GLY A 24 3.09 -3.18 11.23
N THR A 25 4.33 -2.93 10.80
CA THR A 25 5.18 -1.94 11.50
C THR A 25 6.18 -1.19 10.62
N ALA A 26 6.28 -1.48 9.33
CA ALA A 26 7.32 -0.90 8.49
C ALA A 26 6.86 0.39 7.78
N ASN A 27 7.79 1.34 7.68
CA ASN A 27 7.69 2.47 6.75
C ASN A 27 8.09 1.93 5.37
N GLU A 28 7.14 1.38 4.64
CA GLU A 28 7.39 0.82 3.31
C GLU A 28 7.24 1.93 2.26
N GLU A 29 8.17 1.97 1.31
CA GLU A 29 8.20 2.93 0.21
C GLU A 29 7.98 2.20 -1.11
N TYR A 30 7.14 2.77 -1.98
CA TYR A 30 6.79 2.19 -3.26
C TYR A 30 6.99 3.22 -4.35
N SER A 31 7.56 2.80 -5.48
CA SER A 31 7.58 3.58 -6.71
C SER A 31 6.67 2.94 -7.74
N GLY A 32 5.91 3.76 -8.46
CA GLY A 32 4.88 3.24 -9.35
C GLY A 32 4.27 4.26 -10.29
N THR A 33 3.23 3.80 -10.98
CA THR A 33 2.47 4.60 -11.93
C THR A 33 1.17 5.06 -11.31
N LEU A 34 0.91 6.36 -11.42
CA LEU A 34 -0.35 7.00 -11.07
C LEU A 34 -1.16 7.25 -12.36
N THR A 35 -2.36 6.67 -12.45
CA THR A 35 -3.33 6.90 -13.51
C THR A 35 -4.49 7.70 -12.97
N VAL A 36 -4.81 8.83 -13.60
CA VAL A 36 -5.86 9.75 -13.17
C VAL A 36 -6.87 9.91 -14.29
N THR A 37 -8.13 9.60 -14.01
CA THR A 37 -9.24 9.69 -14.97
C THR A 37 -10.23 10.73 -14.48
N LEU A 38 -10.61 11.66 -15.36
CA LEU A 38 -11.66 12.64 -15.03
C LEU A 38 -13.03 11.96 -14.97
N LEU A 39 -13.76 12.09 -13.86
CA LEU A 39 -15.05 11.41 -13.69
C LEU A 39 -16.13 11.91 -14.65
N SER A 40 -16.12 13.20 -14.98
CA SER A 40 -17.10 13.80 -15.90
C SER A 40 -16.84 13.45 -17.37
N ASP A 41 -15.63 13.04 -17.71
CA ASP A 41 -15.23 12.64 -19.06
C ASP A 41 -14.12 11.58 -18.97
N PRO A 42 -14.49 10.29 -18.91
CA PRO A 42 -13.52 9.20 -18.76
C PRO A 42 -12.54 9.03 -19.93
N SER A 43 -12.71 9.76 -21.03
CA SER A 43 -11.73 9.80 -22.11
C SER A 43 -10.48 10.63 -21.76
N GLN A 44 -10.59 11.52 -20.76
CA GLN A 44 -9.47 12.28 -20.24
C GLN A 44 -8.73 11.49 -19.17
N VAL A 45 -7.56 11.00 -19.56
CA VAL A 45 -6.67 10.19 -18.71
C VAL A 45 -5.29 10.83 -18.68
N TYR A 46 -4.72 10.95 -17.48
CA TYR A 46 -3.35 11.40 -17.25
C TYR A 46 -2.58 10.30 -16.55
N THR A 47 -1.35 10.06 -16.99
CA THR A 47 -0.47 9.06 -16.40
C THR A 47 0.81 9.74 -15.93
N PHE A 48 1.26 9.39 -14.74
CA PHE A 48 2.52 9.86 -14.17
C PHE A 48 3.30 8.66 -13.64
N ASP A 49 4.49 8.45 -14.17
CA ASP A 49 5.41 7.42 -13.70
C ASP A 49 6.29 7.96 -12.56
N ASP A 50 7.05 7.06 -11.95
CA ASP A 50 7.99 7.34 -10.85
C ASP A 50 7.32 8.07 -9.66
N LYS A 51 6.06 7.72 -9.38
CA LYS A 51 5.32 8.26 -8.24
C LYS A 51 5.61 7.45 -7.00
N ARG A 52 6.12 8.14 -5.99
CA ARG A 52 6.54 7.56 -4.73
C ARG A 52 5.46 7.69 -3.68
N PHE A 53 4.97 6.58 -3.16
CA PHE A 53 4.06 6.52 -2.01
C PHE A 53 4.72 5.78 -0.85
N SER A 54 4.32 6.08 0.39
CA SER A 54 4.72 5.30 1.56
C SER A 54 3.54 4.97 2.45
N LEU A 55 3.55 3.81 3.09
CA LEU A 55 2.59 3.43 4.11
C LEU A 55 3.27 3.40 5.47
N VAL A 56 2.63 4.02 6.47
CA VAL A 56 3.15 4.11 7.84
C VAL A 56 2.06 3.71 8.81
N SER A 57 2.37 2.80 9.73
CA SER A 57 1.44 2.43 10.80
C SER A 57 1.29 3.56 11.80
N ALA A 58 0.04 3.82 12.22
CA ALA A 58 -0.28 4.84 13.23
C ALA A 58 -0.71 4.18 14.55
N ASP A 59 -0.53 4.91 15.65
CA ASP A 59 -0.84 4.44 17.01
C ASP A 59 -2.33 4.12 17.24
N ASP A 60 -3.21 4.62 16.37
CA ASP A 60 -4.66 4.39 16.41
C ASP A 60 -5.11 3.10 15.71
N GLY A 61 -4.15 2.28 15.23
CA GLY A 61 -4.43 1.03 14.53
C GLY A 61 -4.86 1.23 13.08
N THR A 62 -4.60 2.40 12.50
CA THR A 62 -4.79 2.68 11.07
C THR A 62 -3.45 2.85 10.35
N LEU A 63 -3.51 2.97 9.02
CA LEU A 63 -2.36 3.34 8.19
C LEU A 63 -2.46 4.82 7.78
N THR A 64 -1.30 5.43 7.62
CA THR A 64 -1.12 6.74 7.00
C THR A 64 -0.40 6.56 5.68
N LEU A 65 -1.04 7.01 4.60
CA LEU A 65 -0.44 7.04 3.26
C LEU A 65 0.23 8.39 3.02
N TRP A 66 1.50 8.37 2.71
CA TRP A 66 2.24 9.52 2.19
C TRP A 66 2.26 9.47 0.67
N MET A 67 1.76 10.51 0.02
CA MET A 67 1.90 10.72 -1.42
C MET A 67 2.96 11.77 -1.64
N HIS A 68 4.16 11.38 -2.07
CA HIS A 68 5.27 12.30 -2.24
C HIS A 68 5.23 12.95 -3.61
N GLU A 69 5.47 14.26 -3.67
CA GLU A 69 5.64 15.02 -4.93
C GLU A 69 4.62 14.63 -6.02
N THR A 70 3.35 14.62 -5.60
CA THR A 70 2.23 14.12 -6.38
C THR A 70 1.38 15.27 -6.91
N GLN A 71 0.90 15.11 -8.14
CA GLN A 71 -0.11 15.94 -8.77
C GLN A 71 -1.05 15.03 -9.56
N PHE A 72 -2.31 15.43 -9.74
CA PHE A 72 -3.30 14.62 -10.44
C PHE A 72 -3.52 15.04 -11.90
N VAL A 73 -3.19 16.29 -12.24
CA VAL A 73 -3.15 16.79 -13.61
C VAL A 73 -1.95 17.73 -13.80
N PRO A 74 -1.44 17.95 -15.02
CA PRO A 74 -0.24 18.76 -15.27
C PRO A 74 -0.33 20.22 -14.79
N GLN A 75 -1.54 20.79 -14.67
CA GLN A 75 -1.75 22.17 -14.25
C GLN A 75 -1.83 22.33 -12.72
N MET A 76 -1.81 21.23 -11.97
CA MET A 76 -1.85 21.28 -10.51
C MET A 76 -0.44 21.46 -9.93
N PRO A 77 -0.31 22.10 -8.76
CA PRO A 77 0.95 22.09 -8.04
C PRO A 77 1.32 20.66 -7.63
N VAL A 78 2.63 20.39 -7.65
CA VAL A 78 3.22 19.19 -7.05
C VAL A 78 3.20 19.35 -5.53
N LEU A 79 2.60 18.39 -4.83
CA LEU A 79 2.38 18.45 -3.39
C LEU A 79 2.80 17.14 -2.72
N THR A 80 3.30 17.24 -1.49
CA THR A 80 3.42 16.08 -0.59
C THR A 80 2.22 16.08 0.35
N MET A 81 1.47 14.98 0.37
CA MET A 81 0.23 14.83 1.12
C MET A 81 0.32 13.64 2.08
N GLU A 82 -0.14 13.85 3.31
CA GLU A 82 -0.35 12.80 4.33
C GLU A 82 -1.84 12.46 4.38
N VAL A 83 -2.20 11.19 4.23
CA VAL A 83 -3.58 10.70 4.25
C VAL A 83 -3.72 9.73 5.43
N PRO A 84 -4.07 10.23 6.62
CA PRO A 84 -4.22 9.39 7.80
C PRO A 84 -5.57 8.65 7.81
N GLY A 85 -5.67 7.60 8.63
CA GLY A 85 -6.94 6.94 8.94
C GLY A 85 -7.37 5.86 7.94
N ILE A 86 -6.43 5.32 7.15
CA ILE A 86 -6.74 4.19 6.25
C ILE A 86 -6.94 2.94 7.09
N ALA A 87 -8.15 2.40 7.06
CA ALA A 87 -8.45 1.13 7.69
C ALA A 87 -7.89 -0.02 6.86
N TYR A 88 -7.51 -1.12 7.51
CA TYR A 88 -7.05 -2.31 6.82
C TYR A 88 -7.58 -3.58 7.46
N THR A 89 -7.66 -4.65 6.65
CA THR A 89 -7.94 -6.01 7.11
C THR A 89 -6.82 -6.92 6.65
N ARG A 90 -6.21 -7.65 7.58
CA ARG A 90 -5.16 -8.62 7.28
C ARG A 90 -5.75 -9.92 6.74
N MET A 91 -5.15 -10.41 5.67
CA MET A 91 -5.35 -11.72 5.06
C MET A 91 -3.99 -12.44 5.02
N PRO A 92 -3.93 -13.76 4.76
CA PRO A 92 -2.66 -14.52 4.82
C PRO A 92 -1.50 -13.93 4.00
N GLU A 93 -1.76 -13.42 2.80
CA GLU A 93 -0.72 -12.95 1.86
C GLU A 93 -0.93 -11.48 1.42
N ARG A 94 -1.81 -10.74 2.11
CA ARG A 94 -2.12 -9.34 1.77
C ARG A 94 -2.83 -8.58 2.88
N LEU A 95 -2.75 -7.25 2.80
CA LEU A 95 -3.69 -6.34 3.45
C LEU A 95 -4.71 -5.84 2.44
N ASN A 96 -5.98 -5.82 2.83
CA ASN A 96 -7.01 -5.06 2.12
C ASN A 96 -7.13 -3.68 2.78
N LEU A 97 -7.00 -2.62 2.00
CA LEU A 97 -7.02 -1.22 2.45
C LEU A 97 -8.36 -0.58 2.11
N SER A 98 -8.86 0.28 3.00
CA SER A 98 -10.14 0.96 2.80
C SER A 98 -10.21 2.33 3.49
N GLY A 99 -11.00 3.25 2.92
CA GLY A 99 -11.31 4.53 3.53
C GLY A 99 -12.43 5.26 2.79
N GLU A 100 -13.57 5.44 3.45
CA GLU A 100 -14.75 6.08 2.86
C GLU A 100 -14.55 7.58 2.59
N ARG A 101 -13.95 8.27 3.56
CA ARG A 101 -13.68 9.71 3.53
C ARG A 101 -12.47 10.03 4.38
N LEU A 102 -11.38 10.44 3.75
CA LEU A 102 -10.12 10.78 4.40
C LEU A 102 -9.74 12.21 4.02
N VAL A 103 -9.38 13.04 4.99
CA VAL A 103 -8.97 14.43 4.75
C VAL A 103 -7.45 14.49 4.77
N PRO A 104 -6.77 14.73 3.62
CA PRO A 104 -5.32 14.82 3.61
C PRO A 104 -4.81 16.02 4.40
N LYS A 105 -3.60 15.91 4.92
CA LYS A 105 -2.83 17.00 5.51
C LYS A 105 -1.63 17.37 4.62
N MET A 106 -1.26 18.64 4.66
CA MET A 106 0.01 19.13 4.10
C MET A 106 0.70 19.96 5.17
N GLY A 107 1.93 19.57 5.55
CA GLY A 107 2.64 20.19 6.67
C GLY A 107 1.85 20.15 7.98
N GLY A 108 1.12 19.06 8.23
CA GLY A 108 0.27 18.89 9.43
C GLY A 108 -1.08 19.62 9.42
N THR A 109 -1.35 20.45 8.41
CA THR A 109 -2.63 21.17 8.28
C THR A 109 -3.61 20.36 7.42
N PRO A 110 -4.86 20.11 7.84
CA PRO A 110 -5.88 19.44 7.02
C PRO A 110 -6.37 20.29 5.84
N TYR A 111 -6.64 19.66 4.69
CA TYR A 111 -7.15 20.34 3.48
C TYR A 111 -8.35 19.62 2.87
N GLU A 112 -9.55 20.11 3.22
CA GLU A 112 -10.85 19.59 2.73
C GLU A 112 -11.00 19.60 1.20
N LYS A 113 -10.32 20.52 0.50
CA LYS A 113 -10.34 20.56 -0.97
C LYS A 113 -9.82 19.26 -1.59
N TYR A 114 -8.91 18.57 -0.92
CA TYR A 114 -8.27 17.35 -1.40
C TYR A 114 -8.89 16.09 -0.77
N VAL A 115 -10.09 16.17 -0.22
CA VAL A 115 -10.74 15.00 0.40
C VAL A 115 -10.69 13.80 -0.54
N ILE A 116 -10.23 12.68 0.02
CA ILE A 116 -10.15 11.40 -0.65
C ILE A 116 -11.38 10.61 -0.23
N THR A 117 -12.06 10.03 -1.21
CA THR A 117 -13.25 9.20 -0.97
C THR A 117 -13.13 7.88 -1.69
N ASN A 118 -13.86 6.87 -1.20
CA ASN A 118 -13.90 5.53 -1.79
C ASN A 118 -12.50 4.93 -1.99
N LEU A 119 -11.58 5.17 -1.04
CA LEU A 119 -10.26 4.56 -1.07
C LEU A 119 -10.41 3.06 -0.87
N ALA A 120 -9.86 2.29 -1.81
CA ALA A 120 -9.75 0.85 -1.74
C ALA A 120 -8.39 0.44 -2.30
N GLY A 121 -7.82 -0.64 -1.79
CA GLY A 121 -6.54 -1.12 -2.31
C GLY A 121 -6.07 -2.40 -1.66
N THR A 122 -4.90 -2.85 -2.11
CA THR A 122 -4.22 -4.00 -1.53
C THR A 122 -2.73 -3.75 -1.42
N LEU A 123 -2.14 -4.20 -0.32
CA LEU A 123 -0.72 -4.47 -0.20
C LEU A 123 -0.55 -5.99 -0.23
N THR A 124 0.19 -6.53 -1.21
CA THR A 124 0.33 -7.98 -1.42
C THR A 124 1.79 -8.39 -1.31
N ASP A 125 2.05 -9.54 -0.66
CA ASP A 125 3.35 -10.22 -0.76
C ASP A 125 3.59 -10.54 -2.23
N ALA A 126 4.62 -9.97 -2.81
CA ALA A 126 4.90 -10.19 -4.21
C ALA A 126 6.39 -10.39 -4.44
N GLU A 127 6.96 -11.43 -3.84
CA GLU A 127 8.33 -11.90 -4.11
C GLU A 127 8.77 -11.65 -5.57
N PRO A 128 9.82 -10.83 -5.81
CA PRO A 128 10.82 -10.36 -4.86
C PRO A 128 10.48 -9.05 -4.09
N SER A 129 9.35 -8.39 -4.35
CA SER A 129 9.05 -7.05 -3.80
C SER A 129 7.55 -6.82 -3.65
N ASP A 130 7.11 -6.32 -2.50
CA ASP A 130 5.69 -6.14 -2.22
C ASP A 130 5.01 -5.19 -3.21
N ARG A 131 3.71 -5.41 -3.44
CA ARG A 131 2.92 -4.65 -4.41
C ARG A 131 1.79 -3.87 -3.73
N LEU A 132 1.84 -2.55 -3.87
CA LEU A 132 0.78 -1.64 -3.45
C LEU A 132 -0.10 -1.27 -4.65
N THR A 133 -1.40 -1.54 -4.53
CA THR A 133 -2.41 -1.00 -5.44
C THR A 133 -3.43 -0.19 -4.68
N LEU A 134 -3.80 0.97 -5.21
CA LEU A 134 -4.81 1.85 -4.61
C LEU A 134 -5.73 2.38 -5.70
N SER A 135 -7.00 2.58 -5.36
CA SER A 135 -7.93 3.42 -6.12
C SER A 135 -8.73 4.28 -5.17
N PHE A 136 -8.96 5.53 -5.55
CA PHE A 136 -9.76 6.47 -4.79
C PHE A 136 -10.26 7.61 -5.66
N GLU A 137 -11.13 8.45 -5.13
CA GLU A 137 -11.63 9.65 -5.80
C GLU A 137 -11.18 10.92 -5.07
N CYS A 138 -10.73 11.93 -5.83
CA CYS A 138 -10.30 13.22 -5.30
C CYS A 138 -10.56 14.32 -6.34
N MET A 139 -11.18 15.44 -5.94
CA MET A 139 -11.46 16.62 -6.79
C MET A 139 -12.12 16.30 -8.15
N GLY A 140 -12.99 15.30 -8.21
CA GLY A 140 -13.67 14.91 -9.46
C GLY A 140 -12.84 13.99 -10.37
N PHE A 141 -11.70 13.49 -9.89
CA PHE A 141 -10.92 12.47 -10.56
C PHE A 141 -11.04 11.13 -9.85
N ARG A 142 -11.02 10.05 -10.62
CA ARG A 142 -10.65 8.72 -10.13
C ARG A 142 -9.14 8.57 -10.28
N VAL A 143 -8.48 8.24 -9.20
CA VAL A 143 -7.04 7.99 -9.13
C VAL A 143 -6.84 6.49 -8.93
N ALA A 144 -5.90 5.93 -9.68
CA ALA A 144 -5.42 4.57 -9.51
C ALA A 144 -3.89 4.60 -9.41
N TYR A 145 -3.34 3.87 -8.45
CA TYR A 145 -1.91 3.71 -8.25
C TYR A 145 -1.55 2.24 -8.28
N ALA A 146 -0.44 1.92 -8.94
CA ALA A 146 0.18 0.60 -8.87
C ALA A 146 1.69 0.80 -8.72
N GLY A 147 2.24 0.36 -7.58
CA GLY A 147 3.65 0.46 -7.26
C GLY A 147 4.21 -0.84 -6.70
N THR A 148 5.54 -0.93 -6.77
CA THR A 148 6.35 -1.99 -6.18
C THR A 148 7.22 -1.39 -5.09
N GLU A 149 7.42 -2.14 -4.02
CA GLU A 149 8.30 -1.75 -2.93
C GLU A 149 9.70 -1.45 -3.46
N THR A 150 10.34 -0.44 -2.88
CA THR A 150 11.71 -0.04 -3.18
C THR A 150 12.62 -0.36 -1.99
N ASP A 151 13.70 -1.10 -2.24
CA ASP A 151 14.76 -1.42 -1.27
C ASP A 151 15.53 -0.18 -0.76
#